data_AF-A0A249PKI4-F1
#
_entry.id   AF-A0A249PKI4-F1
#
_cell.length_a   1.000
_cell.length_b   1.000
_cell.length_c   1.000
_cell.angle_alpha   90.00
_cell.angle_beta   90.00
_cell.angle_gamma   90.00
#
_symmetry.space_group_name_H-M   'P 1'
#
loop_
_entity.id
_entity.type
_entity.pdbx_description
1 polymer ?
#
loop_
_entity_poly.entity_id
_entity_poly.type
_entity_poly.pdbx_seq_one_letter_code
_entity_poly.pdbx_strand_id
1 'polypeptide(L)'
;MKPLILGDALEGEARKVGKVMGGMALSSRSWGLPVGGPAVLLSGGETTVSIGPGPTGKGGRDTELLLSLALALKARDGIWGIAGDSDGNDGVPRALSWHQTHSRA
;
A
#
# COMPACT_ATOMS: atom_id res chain seq x y z
N MET A 1 -7.30 -18.73 -3.76
CA MET A 1 -6.54 -17.52 -3.46
C MET A 1 -5.57 -17.84 -2.32
N LYS A 2 -4.28 -17.56 -2.46
CA LYS A 2 -3.27 -17.89 -1.43
C LYS A 2 -2.82 -16.62 -0.69
N PRO A 3 -3.04 -16.49 0.64
CA PRO A 3 -2.43 -15.41 1.40
C PRO A 3 -0.95 -15.71 1.64
N LEU A 4 -0.12 -14.68 1.49
CA LEU A 4 1.24 -14.63 2.00
C LEU A 4 1.29 -13.53 3.04
N ILE A 5 1.42 -13.92 4.31
CA ILE A 5 1.57 -13.01 5.45
C ILE A 5 3.04 -12.62 5.51
N LEU A 6 3.32 -11.32 5.37
CA LEU A 6 4.66 -10.75 5.37
C LEU A 6 5.16 -10.42 6.78
N GLY A 7 4.26 -10.40 7.76
CA GLY A 7 4.49 -10.03 9.15
C GLY A 7 3.46 -9.01 9.63
N ASP A 8 3.47 -8.74 10.93
CA ASP A 8 2.58 -7.82 11.64
C ASP A 8 3.30 -6.60 12.26
N ALA A 9 4.62 -6.53 12.08
CA ALA A 9 5.49 -5.47 12.63
C ALA A 9 6.26 -4.72 11.52
N LEU A 10 5.62 -4.48 10.37
CA LEU A 10 6.24 -3.65 9.32
C LEU A 10 6.21 -2.17 9.74
N GLU A 11 7.40 -1.59 9.90
CA GLU A 11 7.56 -0.20 10.31
C GLU A 11 8.38 0.60 9.28
N GLY A 12 8.33 1.92 9.41
CA GLY A 12 9.11 2.88 8.63
C GLY A 12 8.25 3.89 7.89
N GLU A 13 8.89 4.68 7.03
CA GLU A 13 8.21 5.73 6.26
C GLU A 13 7.18 5.12 5.30
N ALA A 14 5.91 5.52 5.42
CA ALA A 14 4.79 4.97 4.67
C ALA A 14 5.04 4.98 3.15
N ARG A 15 5.61 6.08 2.63
CA ARG A 15 6.00 6.18 1.21
C ARG A 15 7.04 5.14 0.78
N LYS A 16 7.95 4.74 1.68
CA LYS A 16 8.98 3.74 1.37
C LYS A 16 8.37 2.35 1.38
N VAL A 17 7.56 2.05 2.40
CA VAL A 17 6.85 0.76 2.53
C VAL A 17 5.91 0.54 1.34
N GLY A 18 5.11 1.54 0.95
CA GLY A 18 4.23 1.45 -0.22
C GLY A 18 4.99 1.11 -1.52
N LYS A 19 6.19 1.68 -1.71
CA LYS A 19 7.04 1.38 -2.87
C LYS A 19 7.55 -0.07 -2.85
N VAL A 20 7.95 -0.57 -1.67
CA VAL A 20 8.39 -1.96 -1.50
C VAL A 20 7.23 -2.93 -1.80
N MET A 21 6.05 -2.66 -1.22
CA MET A 21 4.84 -3.45 -1.47
C MET A 21 4.47 -3.48 -2.96
N GLY A 22 4.60 -2.34 -3.66
CA GLY A 22 4.42 -2.28 -5.11
C GLY A 22 5.39 -3.15 -5.89
N GLY A 23 6.67 -3.14 -5.51
CA GLY A 23 7.68 -4.03 -6.11
C GLY A 23 7.34 -5.51 -5.92
N MET A 24 6.92 -5.91 -4.71
CA MET A 24 6.52 -7.30 -4.43
C MET A 24 5.27 -7.72 -5.20
N ALA A 25 4.28 -6.83 -5.34
CA ALA A 25 3.08 -7.08 -6.12
C ALA A 25 3.39 -7.24 -7.63
N LEU A 26 4.27 -6.39 -8.17
CA LEU A 26 4.73 -6.49 -9.56
C LEU A 26 5.49 -7.80 -9.81
N SER A 27 6.37 -8.19 -8.89
CA SER A 27 7.09 -9.47 -8.96
C SER A 27 6.14 -10.66 -8.87
N SER A 28 5.16 -10.60 -7.97
CA SER A 28 4.18 -11.67 -7.79
C SER A 28 3.33 -11.86 -9.05
N ARG A 29 2.93 -10.74 -9.67
CA ARG A 29 2.18 -10.76 -10.94
C ARG A 29 3.02 -11.26 -12.11
N SER A 30 4.27 -10.83 -12.22
CA SER A 30 5.09 -11.07 -13.43
C SER A 30 5.87 -12.38 -13.38
N TRP A 31 6.29 -12.81 -12.20
CA TRP A 31 7.23 -13.91 -12.00
C TRP A 31 6.74 -14.97 -11.00
N GLY A 32 5.60 -14.73 -10.35
CA GLY A 32 5.08 -15.64 -9.33
C GLY A 32 5.88 -15.66 -8.03
N LEU A 33 6.68 -14.62 -7.77
CA LEU A 33 7.53 -14.50 -6.58
C LEU A 33 7.19 -13.22 -5.80
N PRO A 34 7.10 -13.27 -4.46
CA PRO A 34 7.25 -14.46 -3.60
C PRO A 34 6.03 -15.41 -3.64
N VAL A 35 4.93 -15.01 -4.27
CA VAL A 35 3.73 -15.84 -4.41
C VAL A 35 3.09 -15.64 -5.79
N GLY A 36 2.66 -16.73 -6.43
CA GLY A 36 1.93 -16.70 -7.70
C GLY A 36 0.46 -16.34 -7.55
N GLY A 37 -0.07 -15.54 -8.47
CA GLY A 37 -1.48 -15.18 -8.51
C GLY A 37 -2.41 -16.37 -8.86
N PRO A 38 -3.66 -16.39 -8.35
CA PRO A 38 -4.30 -15.38 -7.51
C PRO A 38 -3.88 -15.47 -6.04
N ALA A 39 -3.33 -14.39 -5.49
CA ALA A 39 -2.75 -14.33 -4.15
C ALA A 39 -2.99 -12.98 -3.45
N VAL A 40 -2.82 -12.96 -2.13
CA VAL A 40 -2.85 -11.76 -1.29
C VAL A 40 -1.50 -11.60 -0.63
N LEU A 41 -0.87 -10.44 -0.78
CA LEU A 41 0.24 -10.02 0.08
C LEU A 41 -0.37 -9.26 1.26
N LEU A 42 -0.22 -9.81 2.47
CA LEU A 42 -0.82 -9.22 3.68
C LEU A 42 0.28 -8.82 4.66
N SER A 43 0.26 -7.57 5.10
CA SER A 43 1.13 -7.05 6.14
C SER A 43 0.32 -6.32 7.21
N GLY A 44 0.72 -6.46 8.46
CA GLY A 44 0.39 -5.54 9.55
C GLY A 44 1.62 -4.75 9.98
N GLY A 45 1.40 -3.67 10.72
CA GLY A 45 2.46 -2.86 11.30
C GLY A 45 2.03 -1.41 11.50
N GLU A 46 3.02 -0.58 11.84
CA GLU A 46 2.83 0.82 12.19
C GLU A 46 3.81 1.67 11.36
N THR A 47 3.31 2.31 10.30
CA THR A 47 4.14 3.19 9.47
C THR A 47 4.03 4.64 9.94
N THR A 48 5.03 5.45 9.60
CA THR A 48 5.08 6.86 9.98
C THR A 48 5.17 7.76 8.74
N VAL A 49 4.79 9.02 8.92
CA VAL A 49 4.93 10.07 7.93
C VAL A 49 5.80 11.18 8.51
N SER A 50 6.97 11.39 7.93
CA SER A 50 7.80 12.55 8.25
C SER A 50 7.27 13.81 7.55
N ILE A 51 6.82 14.79 8.36
CA ILE A 51 6.34 16.09 7.89
C ILE A 51 7.49 17.11 7.95
N GLY A 52 7.83 17.69 6.79
CA GLY A 52 8.86 18.71 6.68
C GLY A 52 8.40 20.11 7.09
N PRO A 53 9.32 21.09 7.15
CA PRO A 53 8.97 22.49 7.42
C PRO A 53 8.12 23.05 6.27
N GLY A 54 6.92 23.54 6.60
CA GLY A 54 6.00 24.12 5.62
C GLY A 54 4.53 23.83 5.94
N PRO A 55 3.59 24.32 5.10
CA PRO A 55 2.18 24.00 5.24
C PRO A 55 1.94 22.49 5.08
N THR A 56 1.21 21.90 6.02
CA THR A 56 0.87 20.48 6.00
C THR A 56 -0.36 20.23 5.14
N GLY A 57 -0.29 19.20 4.30
CA GLY A 57 -1.45 18.70 3.56
C GLY A 57 -2.44 17.93 4.44
N LYS A 58 -3.44 17.30 3.81
CA LYS A 58 -4.36 16.36 4.49
C LYS A 58 -4.05 14.94 4.04
N GLY A 59 -4.03 14.02 4.98
CA GLY A 59 -3.82 12.59 4.77
C GLY A 59 -3.18 11.95 6.00
N GLY A 60 -2.84 10.67 5.89
CA GLY A 60 -2.08 9.94 6.88
C GLY A 60 -1.23 8.84 6.26
N ARG A 61 -0.73 7.97 7.13
CA ARG A 61 0.20 6.90 6.82
C ARG A 61 -0.37 5.89 5.82
N ASP A 62 -1.63 5.46 5.96
CA ASP A 62 -2.26 4.50 5.04
C ASP A 62 -2.48 5.13 3.67
N THR A 63 -2.97 6.37 3.65
CA THR A 63 -3.16 7.14 2.40
C THR A 63 -1.80 7.36 1.71
N GLU A 64 -0.74 7.69 2.44
CA GLU A 64 0.59 7.88 1.86
C GLU A 64 1.21 6.56 1.37
N LEU A 65 0.99 5.47 2.10
CA LEU A 65 1.37 4.13 1.67
C LEU A 65 0.66 3.74 0.38
N LEU A 66 -0.67 3.90 0.31
CA LEU A 66 -1.45 3.56 -0.88
C LEU A 66 -1.15 4.46 -2.07
N LEU A 67 -0.89 5.75 -1.85
CA LEU A 67 -0.45 6.65 -2.91
C LEU A 67 0.90 6.19 -3.47
N SER A 68 1.86 5.87 -2.60
CA SER A 68 3.16 5.36 -3.04
C SER A 68 3.05 4.02 -3.77
N LEU A 69 2.19 3.12 -3.27
CA LEU A 69 1.87 1.86 -3.93
C LEU A 69 1.33 2.11 -5.34
N ALA A 70 0.32 2.98 -5.49
CA ALA A 70 -0.29 3.29 -6.78
C ALA A 70 0.72 3.86 -7.78
N LEU A 71 1.60 4.76 -7.33
CA LEU A 71 2.69 5.31 -8.14
C LEU A 71 3.69 4.23 -8.56
N ALA A 72 4.04 3.29 -7.66
CA ALA A 72 4.92 2.18 -7.98
C ALA A 72 4.29 1.21 -8.99
N LEU A 73 2.98 1.00 -8.91
CA LEU A 73 2.24 0.13 -9.83
C LEU A 73 2.01 0.75 -11.20
N LYS A 74 2.04 2.08 -11.36
CA LYS A 74 1.85 2.78 -12.65
C LYS A 74 0.61 2.28 -13.43
N ALA A 75 -0.53 2.16 -12.74
CA ALA A 75 -1.79 1.66 -13.31
C ALA A 75 -1.73 0.22 -13.89
N ARG A 76 -0.87 -0.64 -13.33
CA ARG A 76 -0.77 -2.05 -13.73
C ARG A 76 -2.05 -2.81 -13.36
N ASP A 77 -2.75 -3.33 -14.36
CA ASP A 77 -4.02 -4.05 -14.16
C ASP A 77 -3.90 -5.30 -13.24
N GLY A 78 -5.01 -5.83 -12.74
CA GLY A 78 -4.99 -7.09 -11.99
C GLY A 78 -4.20 -7.07 -10.67
N ILE A 79 -3.87 -5.89 -10.16
CA ILE A 79 -3.34 -5.65 -8.81
C ILE A 79 -4.27 -4.64 -8.14
N TRP A 80 -4.69 -4.94 -6.92
CA TRP A 80 -5.52 -4.06 -6.10
C TRP A 80 -4.83 -3.83 -4.77
N GLY A 81 -5.03 -2.64 -4.19
CA GLY A 81 -4.45 -2.25 -2.91
C GLY A 81 -5.52 -1.72 -1.96
N ILE A 82 -5.41 -2.13 -0.68
CA ILE A 82 -6.11 -1.55 0.46
C ILE A 82 -5.08 -1.40 1.60
N ALA A 83 -5.19 -0.31 2.33
CA ALA A 83 -4.59 -0.11 3.64
C ALA A 83 -5.68 0.43 4.56
N GLY A 84 -5.59 0.13 5.85
CA GLY A 84 -6.58 0.57 6.81
C GLY A 84 -6.12 0.40 8.24
N ASP A 85 -6.24 1.49 8.98
CA ASP A 85 -5.98 1.55 10.40
C ASP A 85 -7.11 0.90 11.19
N SER A 86 -6.73 0.11 12.20
CA SER A 86 -7.66 -0.62 13.05
C SER A 86 -8.50 0.29 13.95
N ASP A 87 -8.03 1.50 14.23
CA ASP A 87 -8.75 2.52 14.97
C ASP A 87 -9.72 3.35 14.10
N GLY A 88 -9.68 3.13 12.77
CA GLY A 88 -10.50 3.82 11.77
C GLY A 88 -10.02 5.23 11.42
N ASN A 89 -8.81 5.63 11.84
CA ASN A 89 -8.31 6.99 11.71
C ASN A 89 -6.91 7.05 11.09
N ASP A 90 -6.85 7.33 9.80
CA ASP A 90 -5.59 7.53 9.07
C ASP A 90 -5.07 8.98 9.19
N GLY A 91 -4.81 9.47 10.41
CA GLY A 91 -4.24 10.82 10.64
C GLY A 91 -5.17 12.01 10.32
N VAL A 92 -6.37 11.76 9.79
CA VAL A 92 -7.50 12.68 9.65
C VAL A 92 -8.81 11.92 9.93
N PRO A 93 -9.89 12.56 10.42
CA PRO A 93 -11.13 11.85 10.70
C PRO A 93 -11.70 11.23 9.42
N ARG A 94 -11.66 9.89 9.32
CA ARG A 94 -12.14 9.00 8.24
C ARG A 94 -11.37 9.09 6.91
N ALA A 95 -10.50 8.10 6.67
CA ALA A 95 -10.10 7.72 5.31
C ALA A 95 -9.99 6.18 5.20
N LEU A 96 -11.06 5.52 4.74
CA LEU A 96 -10.94 4.22 4.09
C LEU A 96 -10.57 4.50 2.63
N SER A 97 -9.35 4.19 2.22
CA SER A 97 -8.92 4.39 0.83
C SER A 97 -8.86 3.05 0.09
N TRP A 98 -9.67 2.95 -0.96
CA TRP A 98 -9.65 1.86 -1.93
C TRP A 98 -9.19 2.44 -3.26
N HIS A 99 -8.14 1.89 -3.86
CA HIS A 99 -7.68 2.33 -5.17
C HIS A 99 -7.74 1.18 -6.18
N GLN A 100 -8.60 1.34 -7.19
CA GLN A 100 -8.71 0.43 -8.33
C GLN A 100 -8.06 1.11 -9.54
N THR A 101 -6.89 0.62 -9.95
CA THR A 101 -6.28 1.04 -11.22
C THR A 101 -7.02 0.36 -12.37
N HIS A 102 -7.83 1.13 -13.09
CA HIS A 102 -8.38 0.71 -14.39
C HIS A 102 -7.53 1.35 -15.49
N SER A 103 -6.82 0.55 -16.29
CA SER A 103 -6.41 1.03 -17.61
C SER A 103 -7.65 1.06 -18.52
N ARG A 104 -7.95 2.23 -19.10
CA ARG A 104 -8.80 2.30 -20.29
C ARG A 104 -7.85 2.21 -21.49
N ALA A 105 -8.15 1.25 -22.36
CA ALA A 105 -7.51 1.03 -23.65
C ALA A 105 -7.51 2.29 -24.53
#